data_AF-A0A1W2FXD6-F1
#
_entry.id   AF-A0A1W2FXD6-F1
#
_cell.length_a   1.000
_cell.length_b   1.000
_cell.length_c   1.000
_cell.angle_alpha   90.00
_cell.angle_beta   90.00
_cell.angle_gamma   90.00
#
_symmetry.space_group_name_H-M   'P 1'
#
loop_
_entity.id
_entity.type
_entity.pdbx_description
1 polymer ?
#
loop_
_entity_poly.entity_id
_entity_poly.type
_entity_poly.pdbx_seq_one_letter_code
_entity_poly.pdbx_strand_id
1 'polypeptide(L)'
;MAIITGAPTWTITVAGDIVSFDYTGSDRYSVPRVWAGRGLGITQADLPEFVQALAKVPDYESLVPSQDDRAEGNEPTWSKPRYDPDEAFVYVTGPCQLPVPLPGYAPTSTFTIKLRHVAALRARLTAYLR
;
A
#
# COMPACT_ATOMS: atom_id res chain seq x y z
N MET A 1 1.88 -19.20 8.08
CA MET A 1 1.29 -19.42 6.75
C MET A 1 1.42 -18.13 5.98
N ALA A 2 1.99 -18.16 4.77
CA ALA A 2 2.11 -16.98 3.92
C ALA A 2 1.12 -17.10 2.77
N ILE A 3 0.36 -16.04 2.50
CA ILE A 3 -0.57 -15.98 1.36
C ILE A 3 0.10 -15.11 0.30
N ILE A 4 0.27 -15.68 -0.90
CA ILE A 4 0.80 -14.96 -2.06
C ILE A 4 -0.37 -14.68 -2.99
N THR A 5 -0.58 -13.41 -3.32
CA THR A 5 -1.56 -12.99 -4.31
C THR A 5 -0.91 -12.04 -5.29
N GLY A 6 -1.29 -12.10 -6.57
CA GLY A 6 -0.64 -11.29 -7.59
C GLY A 6 -1.59 -10.68 -8.60
N ALA A 7 -1.24 -9.48 -9.07
CA ALA A 7 -1.64 -8.93 -10.35
C ALA A 7 -0.40 -8.93 -11.27
N PRO A 8 -0.51 -8.79 -12.60
CA PRO A 8 0.64 -8.83 -13.52
C PRO A 8 1.89 -8.07 -13.06
N THR A 9 1.72 -6.88 -12.45
CA THR A 9 2.81 -5.99 -12.01
C THR A 9 3.04 -5.99 -10.50
N TRP A 10 2.28 -6.78 -9.73
CA TRP A 10 2.34 -6.79 -8.28
C TRP A 10 2.36 -8.20 -7.71
N THR A 11 3.38 -8.50 -6.93
CA THR A 11 3.38 -9.65 -6.02
C THR A 11 3.12 -9.15 -4.61
N ILE A 12 2.13 -9.73 -3.93
CA ILE A 12 1.80 -9.40 -2.54
C ILE A 12 1.98 -10.63 -1.68
N THR A 13 2.77 -10.50 -0.62
CA THR A 13 3.01 -11.56 0.36
C THR A 13 2.48 -11.11 1.72
N VAL A 14 1.60 -11.90 2.32
CA VAL A 14 1.11 -11.67 3.69
C VAL A 14 1.82 -12.62 4.64
N ALA A 15 2.52 -12.07 5.64
CA ALA A 15 3.20 -12.84 6.69
C ALA A 15 2.89 -12.24 8.07
N GLY A 16 2.05 -12.93 8.85
CA GLY A 16 1.58 -12.40 10.13
C GLY A 16 0.72 -11.16 9.93
N ASP A 17 1.06 -10.07 10.61
CA ASP A 17 0.41 -8.75 10.49
C ASP A 17 1.09 -7.83 9.46
N ILE A 18 2.05 -8.35 8.67
CA ILE A 18 2.78 -7.57 7.66
C ILE A 18 2.38 -8.01 6.26
N VAL A 19 2.14 -7.04 5.40
CA VAL A 19 1.91 -7.22 3.96
C VAL A 19 3.08 -6.60 3.21
N SER A 20 3.80 -7.43 2.48
CA SER A 20 4.88 -7.03 1.58
C SER A 20 4.35 -6.89 0.16
N PHE A 21 4.77 -5.83 -0.51
CA PHE A 21 4.44 -5.52 -1.88
C PHE A 21 5.73 -5.48 -2.69
N ASP A 22 5.75 -6.22 -3.79
CA ASP A 22 6.84 -6.27 -4.75
C ASP A 22 6.29 -5.88 -6.13
N TYR A 23 6.74 -4.73 -6.63
CA TYR A 23 6.43 -4.22 -7.96
C TYR A 23 7.35 -4.86 -8.99
N THR A 24 6.75 -5.54 -9.96
CA THR A 24 7.45 -6.28 -11.04
C THR A 24 7.30 -5.60 -12.40
N GLY A 25 6.79 -4.36 -12.44
CA GLY A 25 6.70 -3.58 -13.66
C GLY A 25 8.09 -3.27 -14.24
N SER A 26 8.18 -3.24 -15.58
CA SER A 26 9.43 -3.03 -16.31
C SER A 26 9.78 -1.55 -16.53
N ASP A 27 8.82 -0.65 -16.36
CA ASP A 27 9.04 0.79 -16.53
C ASP A 27 9.59 1.41 -15.24
N ARG A 28 10.84 1.86 -15.32
CA ARG A 28 11.55 2.53 -14.21
C ARG A 28 10.89 3.84 -13.77
N TYR A 29 10.12 4.49 -14.63
CA TYR A 29 9.40 5.72 -14.30
C TYR A 29 8.07 5.44 -13.59
N SER A 30 7.59 4.20 -13.68
CA SER A 30 6.37 3.73 -13.04
C SER A 30 6.59 3.07 -11.68
N VAL A 31 7.85 3.01 -11.24
CA VAL A 31 8.22 2.46 -9.93
C VAL A 31 7.52 3.25 -8.81
N PRO A 32 6.88 2.56 -7.85
CA PRO A 32 6.27 3.18 -6.69
C PRO A 32 7.24 4.08 -5.94
N ARG A 33 6.72 5.15 -5.34
CA ARG A 33 7.51 6.04 -4.50
C ARG A 33 7.07 5.91 -3.05
N VAL A 34 8.00 5.70 -2.14
CA VAL A 34 7.68 5.50 -0.73
C VAL A 34 8.48 6.47 0.13
N TRP A 35 7.76 7.14 1.03
CA TRP A 35 8.35 7.84 2.16
C TRP A 35 8.10 7.01 3.42
N ALA A 36 9.16 6.40 3.96
CA ALA A 36 9.06 5.51 5.12
C ALA A 36 8.32 6.20 6.29
N GLY A 37 7.27 5.55 6.78
CA GLY A 37 6.35 6.00 7.81
C GLY A 37 5.41 7.14 7.40
N ARG A 38 5.43 7.59 6.15
CA ARG A 38 4.78 8.85 5.75
C ARG A 38 3.94 8.78 4.48
N GLY A 39 4.19 7.88 3.53
CA GLY A 39 3.26 7.73 2.42
C GLY A 39 3.77 7.00 1.21
N LEU A 40 2.82 6.74 0.31
CA LEU A 40 2.97 5.99 -0.92
C LEU A 40 2.54 6.84 -2.12
N GLY A 41 3.31 6.78 -3.19
CA GLY A 41 2.99 7.29 -4.51
C GLY A 41 2.94 6.15 -5.51
N ILE A 42 1.83 6.03 -6.24
CA ILE A 42 1.63 5.08 -7.33
C ILE A 42 1.32 5.87 -8.60
N THR A 43 1.79 5.44 -9.76
CA THR A 43 1.38 6.10 -11.02
C THR A 43 -0.13 6.03 -11.20
N GLN A 44 -0.71 7.06 -11.83
CA GLN A 44 -2.13 7.03 -12.14
C GLN A 44 -2.50 5.84 -13.04
N ALA A 45 -1.58 5.42 -13.92
CA ALA A 45 -1.77 4.29 -14.82
C ALA A 45 -1.83 2.94 -14.07
N ASP A 46 -0.97 2.72 -13.07
CA ASP A 46 -0.92 1.45 -12.33
C ASP A 46 -1.93 1.38 -11.17
N LEU A 47 -2.54 2.51 -10.81
CA LEU A 47 -3.44 2.60 -9.66
C LEU A 47 -4.63 1.61 -9.73
N PRO A 48 -5.33 1.41 -10.86
CA PRO A 48 -6.40 0.42 -10.96
C PRO A 48 -5.93 -1.00 -10.71
N GLU A 49 -4.74 -1.37 -11.20
CA GLU A 49 -4.16 -2.70 -10.99
C GLU A 49 -3.73 -2.89 -9.53
N PHE A 50 -3.12 -1.88 -8.94
CA PHE A 50 -2.76 -1.88 -7.52
C PHE A 50 -3.99 -2.06 -6.62
N VAL A 51 -5.10 -1.37 -6.92
CA VAL A 51 -6.37 -1.55 -6.18
C VAL A 51 -6.92 -2.97 -6.32
N GLN A 52 -6.81 -3.59 -7.49
CA GLN A 52 -7.19 -5.00 -7.69
C GLN A 52 -6.28 -5.94 -6.89
N ALA A 53 -4.99 -5.66 -6.80
CA ALA A 53 -4.06 -6.43 -5.99
C ALA A 53 -4.41 -6.32 -4.48
N LEU A 54 -4.71 -5.11 -4.00
CA LEU A 54 -5.18 -4.87 -2.62
C LEU A 54 -6.49 -5.62 -2.29
N ALA A 55 -7.36 -5.83 -3.27
CA ALA A 55 -8.61 -6.58 -3.07
C ALA A 55 -8.37 -8.06 -2.78
N LYS A 56 -7.19 -8.60 -3.09
CA LYS A 56 -6.81 -10.00 -2.81
C LYS A 56 -6.19 -10.18 -1.43
N VAL A 57 -5.86 -9.09 -0.74
CA VAL A 57 -5.33 -9.14 0.62
C VAL A 57 -6.48 -9.42 1.59
N PRO A 58 -6.38 -10.47 2.42
CA PRO A 58 -7.39 -10.76 3.44
C PRO A 58 -7.53 -9.60 4.43
N ASP A 59 -8.73 -9.42 4.96
CA ASP A 59 -8.94 -8.42 6.00
C ASP A 59 -8.29 -8.89 7.31
N TYR A 60 -7.69 -7.95 8.05
CA TYR A 60 -6.98 -8.22 9.32
C TYR A 60 -7.83 -9.01 10.32
N GLU A 61 -9.11 -8.66 10.45
CA GLU A 61 -10.06 -9.33 11.34
C GLU A 61 -10.30 -10.80 10.98
N SER A 62 -10.05 -11.19 9.73
CA SER A 62 -10.17 -12.60 9.30
C SER A 62 -8.96 -13.45 9.71
N LEU A 63 -7.85 -12.82 10.09
CA LEU A 63 -6.58 -13.48 10.39
C LEU A 63 -6.19 -13.46 11.88
N VAL A 64 -6.87 -12.65 12.71
CA VAL A 64 -6.58 -12.53 14.15
C VAL A 64 -7.83 -12.91 14.95
N PRO A 65 -7.76 -13.93 15.84
CA PRO A 65 -8.83 -14.19 16.81
C PRO A 65 -8.95 -12.99 17.75
N SER A 66 -10.16 -12.45 17.90
CA SER A 66 -10.44 -11.23 18.68
C SER A 66 -9.93 -11.28 20.12
N GLN A 67 -8.70 -10.84 20.37
CA GLN A 67 -8.20 -10.47 21.69
C GLN A 67 -7.14 -9.37 21.58
N ASP A 68 -7.40 -8.25 22.28
CA ASP A 68 -6.44 -7.20 22.65
C ASP A 68 -5.70 -6.42 21.55
N ASP A 69 -6.43 -5.59 20.79
CA ASP A 69 -5.81 -4.42 20.13
C ASP A 69 -6.74 -3.19 20.17
N ARG A 70 -7.35 -2.93 21.34
CA ARG A 70 -8.02 -1.65 21.66
C ARG A 70 -6.99 -0.65 22.18
N ALA A 71 -5.97 -0.32 21.40
CA ALA A 71 -5.09 0.79 21.72
C ALA A 71 -4.34 1.27 20.47
N GLU A 72 -4.99 2.08 19.65
CA GLU A 72 -4.38 3.28 19.05
C GLU A 72 -5.46 4.04 18.24
N GLY A 73 -5.44 5.36 18.39
CA GLY A 73 -6.54 6.26 18.07
C GLY A 73 -7.04 6.21 16.62
N ASN A 74 -8.34 6.51 16.52
CA ASN A 74 -9.18 6.67 15.35
C ASN A 74 -8.78 7.88 14.46
N GLU A 75 -7.51 8.03 14.10
CA GLU A 75 -7.13 8.92 13.01
C GLU A 75 -7.26 8.18 11.67
N PRO A 76 -7.76 8.83 10.59
CA PRO A 76 -7.77 8.24 9.28
C PRO A 76 -6.32 7.96 8.86
N THR A 77 -5.94 6.68 8.94
CA THR A 77 -4.57 6.22 8.74
C THR A 77 -3.99 6.60 7.37
N TRP A 78 -4.86 6.82 6.39
CA TRP A 78 -4.50 7.27 5.06
C TRP A 78 -5.21 8.59 4.71
N SER A 79 -4.44 9.55 4.20
CA SER A 79 -4.96 10.83 3.70
C SER A 79 -5.78 10.66 2.42
N LYS A 80 -6.47 11.73 2.01
CA LYS A 80 -7.11 11.78 0.69
C LYS A 80 -6.04 11.68 -0.40
N PRO A 81 -6.22 10.80 -1.42
CA PRO A 81 -5.30 10.74 -2.55
C PRO A 81 -5.20 12.08 -3.28
N ARG A 82 -3.99 12.46 -3.67
CA ARG A 82 -3.70 13.68 -4.44
C ARG A 82 -2.94 13.32 -5.71
N TYR A 83 -3.49 13.72 -6.84
CA TYR A 83 -2.81 13.59 -8.12
C TYR A 83 -1.81 14.73 -8.32
N ASP A 84 -0.61 14.37 -8.74
CA ASP A 84 0.41 15.27 -9.23
C ASP A 84 0.48 15.16 -10.76
N PRO A 85 0.08 16.20 -11.52
CA PRO A 85 0.09 16.17 -12.97
C PRO A 85 1.48 16.23 -13.59
N ASP A 86 2.49 16.77 -12.88
CA ASP A 86 3.84 16.90 -13.40
C ASP A 86 4.56 15.55 -13.40
N GLU A 87 4.22 14.71 -12.43
CA GLU A 87 4.80 13.37 -12.28
C GLU A 87 3.89 12.24 -12.78
N ALA A 88 2.59 12.52 -12.94
CA ALA A 88 1.54 11.53 -13.18
C ALA A 88 1.40 10.49 -12.05
N PHE A 89 1.67 10.90 -10.80
CA PHE A 89 1.54 10.07 -9.59
C PHE A 89 0.33 10.46 -8.76
N VAL A 90 -0.22 9.47 -8.06
CA VAL A 90 -1.23 9.64 -7.02
C VAL A 90 -0.59 9.35 -5.67
N TYR A 91 -0.55 10.36 -4.81
CA TYR A 91 0.08 10.32 -3.51
C TYR A 91 -0.95 10.18 -2.39
N VAL A 92 -0.63 9.30 -1.42
CA VAL A 92 -1.35 9.14 -0.16
C VAL A 92 -0.37 9.15 1.01
N THR A 93 -0.69 9.89 2.05
CA THR A 93 0.06 9.89 3.31
C THR A 93 -0.46 8.77 4.19
N GLY A 94 0.43 7.99 4.79
CA GLY A 94 0.08 6.92 5.73
C GLY A 94 1.23 5.94 6.01
N PRO A 95 0.97 4.86 6.77
CA PRO A 95 2.00 3.98 7.33
C PRO A 95 2.46 2.91 6.34
N CYS A 96 3.35 3.30 5.44
CA CYS A 96 4.16 2.39 4.62
C CYS A 96 5.62 2.38 5.12
N GLN A 97 6.29 1.25 5.04
CA GLN A 97 7.67 1.08 5.49
C GLN A 97 8.57 0.63 4.33
N LEU A 98 9.83 1.03 4.41
CA LEU A 98 10.90 0.56 3.53
C LEU A 98 11.84 -0.37 4.32
N PRO A 99 12.47 -1.36 3.66
CA PRO A 99 13.56 -2.13 4.28
C PRO A 99 14.73 -1.23 4.72
N VAL A 100 15.00 -0.16 3.95
CA VAL A 100 16.01 0.85 4.24
C VAL A 100 15.35 2.23 4.17
N PRO A 101 15.31 3.02 5.25
CA PRO A 101 14.67 4.32 5.24
C PRO A 101 15.46 5.30 4.36
N LEU A 102 14.78 5.85 3.35
CA LEU A 102 15.30 6.89 2.46
C LEU A 102 14.59 8.22 2.76
N PRO A 103 15.26 9.36 2.57
CA PRO A 103 14.63 10.66 2.73
C PRO A 103 13.60 10.92 1.62
N GLY A 104 12.40 11.36 2.02
CA GLY A 104 11.33 11.72 1.09
C GLY A 104 10.70 10.53 0.36
N TYR A 105 9.94 10.83 -0.69
CA TYR A 105 9.35 9.84 -1.60
C TYR A 105 10.41 9.30 -2.55
N ALA A 106 11.04 8.19 -2.18
CA ALA A 106 12.07 7.55 -3.00
C ALA A 106 11.47 6.41 -3.84
N PRO A 107 11.90 6.23 -5.11
CA PRO A 107 11.51 5.08 -5.91
C PRO A 107 11.92 3.77 -5.23
N THR A 108 10.98 2.84 -5.11
CA THR A 108 11.23 1.49 -4.61
C THR A 108 10.34 0.48 -5.32
N SER A 109 10.91 -0.69 -5.62
CA SER A 109 10.11 -1.83 -6.06
C SER A 109 9.49 -2.58 -4.89
N THR A 110 9.94 -2.35 -3.65
CA THR A 110 9.48 -3.11 -2.49
C THR A 110 9.14 -2.23 -1.30
N PHE A 111 8.03 -2.53 -0.63
CA PHE A 111 7.63 -1.86 0.60
C PHE A 111 6.67 -2.74 1.41
N THR A 112 6.45 -2.36 2.66
CA THR A 112 5.54 -3.09 3.54
C THR A 112 4.50 -2.18 4.18
N ILE A 113 3.34 -2.74 4.50
CA ILE A 113 2.26 -2.09 5.24
C ILE A 113 1.75 -3.10 6.28
N LYS A 114 1.41 -2.63 7.48
CA LYS A 114 0.71 -3.52 8.44
C LYS A 114 -0.67 -3.88 7.90
N LEU A 115 -1.04 -5.14 7.96
CA LEU A 115 -2.28 -5.71 7.47
C LEU A 115 -3.53 -4.93 7.91
N ARG A 116 -3.58 -4.50 9.17
CA ARG A 116 -4.65 -3.64 9.73
C ARG A 116 -4.88 -2.32 8.98
N HIS A 117 -3.87 -1.82 8.25
CA HIS A 117 -3.95 -0.56 7.50
C HIS A 117 -4.28 -0.77 6.01
N VAL A 118 -4.29 -2.01 5.51
CA VAL A 118 -4.51 -2.30 4.08
C VAL A 118 -5.95 -2.08 3.65
N ALA A 119 -6.93 -2.47 4.48
CA ALA A 119 -8.35 -2.27 4.16
C ALA A 119 -8.71 -0.79 4.01
N ALA A 120 -8.16 0.06 4.88
CA ALA A 120 -8.35 1.52 4.80
C ALA A 120 -7.69 2.12 3.54
N LEU A 121 -6.49 1.66 3.17
CA LEU A 121 -5.83 2.07 1.93
C LEU A 121 -6.68 1.69 0.71
N ARG A 122 -7.13 0.44 0.64
CA ARG A 122 -8.00 -0.07 -0.43
C ARG A 122 -9.23 0.82 -0.59
N ALA A 123 -9.96 1.08 0.51
CA ALA A 123 -11.15 1.93 0.48
C ALA A 123 -10.88 3.35 -0.04
N ARG A 124 -9.77 3.98 0.39
CA ARG A 124 -9.36 5.33 -0.07
C ARG A 124 -9.06 5.37 -1.56
N LEU A 125 -8.31 4.40 -2.07
CA LEU A 125 -7.93 4.36 -3.49
C LEU A 125 -9.12 3.96 -4.38
N THR A 126 -9.95 3.03 -3.95
CA THR A 126 -11.20 2.70 -4.65
C THR A 126 -12.13 3.92 -4.74
N ALA A 127 -12.26 4.71 -3.68
CA ALA A 127 -13.07 5.93 -3.70
C ALA A 127 -12.51 7.00 -4.64
N TYR A 128 -11.19 7.04 -4.84
CA TYR A 128 -10.54 7.98 -5.76
C TYR A 128 -10.70 7.57 -7.24
N LEU A 129 -10.82 6.28 -7.53
CA LEU A 129 -11.03 5.75 -8.89
C LEU A 129 -12.49 5.79 -9.37
N ARG A 130 -13.43 6.21 -8.51
CA ARG A 130 -14.85 6.39 -8.85
C ARG A 130 -15.09 7.80 -9.39
#